data_AF-A0A7L4Q3I0-F1
#
_entry.id   AF-A0A7L4Q3I0-F1
#
_cell.length_a   1.000
_cell.length_b   1.000
_cell.length_c   1.000
_cell.angle_alpha   90.00
_cell.angle_beta   90.00
_cell.angle_gamma   90.00
#
_symmetry.space_group_name_H-M   'P 1'
#
loop_
_entity.id
_entity.type
_entity.pdbx_description
1 polymer ?
#
loop_
_entity_poly.entity_id
_entity_poly.type
_entity_poly.pdbx_seq_one_letter_code
_entity_poly.pdbx_strand_id
1 'polypeptide(L)'
;MITFLSGGTGTPKLIRGARRYLDDSAITVVVNTAEDLWISGGHLSPDIDTLLYLFSGRLNTGTWWGIVDDTFLTHDELLLMGVDEYIGIGDRDRAVQIARGELLKSGCTLTEATRILSERMGITAAVLPMTDQQVATLIRTGDRVIHYQEYWVKHRGSLPIDEVIRYSPTGPSATGQVLSAIESSDMVIIGPSNPVTSILPVLECDGIIPALM
;
A
#
# COMPACT_ATOMS: atom_id res chain seq x y z
N MET A 1 21.60 -6.02 -3.24
CA MET A 1 20.28 -5.45 -2.89
C MET A 1 19.40 -5.47 -4.12
N ILE A 2 18.16 -5.96 -4.01
CA ILE A 2 17.18 -5.92 -5.11
C ILE A 2 16.00 -5.05 -4.68
N THR A 3 15.65 -4.07 -5.52
CA THR A 3 14.48 -3.21 -5.30
C THR A 3 13.32 -3.65 -6.18
N PHE A 4 12.15 -3.80 -5.59
CA PHE A 4 10.89 -4.08 -6.29
C PHE A 4 10.01 -2.84 -6.32
N LEU A 5 9.44 -2.50 -7.48
CA LEU A 5 8.30 -1.57 -7.55
C LEU A 5 7.02 -2.38 -7.42
N SER A 6 6.19 -2.04 -6.42
CA SER A 6 5.08 -2.88 -5.96
C SER A 6 3.79 -2.11 -5.79
N GLY A 7 2.68 -2.77 -6.11
CA GLY A 7 1.32 -2.42 -5.70
C GLY A 7 0.39 -3.59 -6.00
N GLY A 8 -0.81 -3.59 -5.45
CA GLY A 8 -1.76 -4.71 -5.56
C GLY A 8 -1.18 -6.07 -5.10
N THR A 9 -1.73 -7.17 -5.63
CA THR A 9 -1.40 -8.53 -5.17
C THR A 9 -0.38 -9.28 -6.03
N GLY A 10 0.00 -8.75 -7.19
CA GLY A 10 0.92 -9.40 -8.14
C GLY A 10 2.37 -9.42 -7.65
N THR A 11 2.93 -8.26 -7.35
CA THR A 11 4.30 -8.13 -6.82
C THR A 11 4.53 -8.88 -5.50
N PRO A 12 3.63 -8.85 -4.49
CA PRO A 12 3.78 -9.67 -3.28
C PRO A 12 3.96 -11.17 -3.57
N LYS A 13 3.29 -11.72 -4.59
CA LYS A 13 3.44 -13.12 -5.02
C LYS A 13 4.83 -13.40 -5.56
N LEU A 14 5.36 -12.47 -6.37
CA LEU A 14 6.72 -12.56 -6.91
C LEU A 14 7.75 -12.49 -5.78
N ILE A 15 7.61 -11.52 -4.87
CA ILE A 15 8.50 -11.37 -3.70
C ILE A 15 8.49 -12.64 -2.85
N ARG A 16 7.32 -13.23 -2.58
CA ARG A 16 7.24 -14.53 -1.87
C ARG A 16 8.07 -15.62 -2.54
N GLY A 17 8.14 -15.63 -3.87
CA GLY A 17 9.03 -16.52 -4.63
C GLY A 17 10.51 -16.16 -4.47
N ALA A 18 10.84 -14.87 -4.57
CA ALA A 18 12.19 -14.34 -4.45
C ALA A 18 12.83 -14.61 -3.08
N ARG A 19 12.04 -14.56 -1.99
CA ARG A 19 12.46 -14.89 -0.61
C ARG A 19 12.98 -16.32 -0.41
N ARG A 20 12.84 -17.20 -1.42
CA ARG A 20 13.47 -18.53 -1.40
C ARG A 20 14.96 -18.50 -1.74
N TYR A 21 15.43 -17.39 -2.32
CA TYR A 21 16.78 -17.22 -2.83
C TYR A 21 17.48 -15.97 -2.28
N LEU A 22 16.74 -15.08 -1.62
CA LEU A 22 17.22 -13.84 -1.06
C LEU A 22 16.80 -13.75 0.41
N ASP A 23 17.73 -13.31 1.25
CA ASP A 23 17.40 -12.88 2.60
C ASP A 23 16.53 -11.62 2.56
N ASP A 24 15.57 -11.51 3.48
CA ASP A 24 14.67 -10.36 3.55
C ASP A 24 15.44 -9.03 3.66
N SER A 25 16.58 -9.00 4.36
CA SER A 25 17.44 -7.82 4.47
C SER A 25 18.11 -7.37 3.16
N ALA A 26 18.09 -8.21 2.12
CA ALA A 26 18.59 -7.88 0.79
C ALA A 26 17.47 -7.36 -0.15
N ILE A 27 16.23 -7.28 0.35
CA ILE A 27 15.05 -6.88 -0.40
C ILE A 27 14.59 -5.49 0.04
N THR A 28 14.45 -4.59 -0.94
CA THR A 28 13.73 -3.33 -0.78
C THR A 28 12.48 -3.35 -1.64
N VAL A 29 11.40 -2.76 -1.16
CA VAL A 29 10.14 -2.65 -1.90
C VAL A 29 9.70 -1.20 -1.84
N VAL A 30 9.59 -0.56 -3.01
CA VAL A 30 8.95 0.75 -3.18
C VAL A 30 7.48 0.50 -3.48
N VAL A 31 6.61 0.95 -2.59
CA VAL A 31 5.21 0.53 -2.52
C VAL A 31 4.29 1.67 -2.92
N ASN A 32 3.34 1.38 -3.80
CA ASN A 32 2.23 2.26 -4.13
C ASN A 32 1.47 2.70 -2.86
N THR A 33 1.16 4.00 -2.79
CA THR A 33 0.34 4.59 -1.71
C THR A 33 -0.91 5.28 -2.26
N ALA A 34 -1.16 5.18 -3.56
CA ALA A 34 -2.29 5.86 -4.18
C ALA A 34 -3.63 5.16 -3.95
N GLU A 35 -3.66 4.12 -3.13
CA GLU A 35 -4.88 3.47 -2.65
C GLU A 35 -5.10 3.69 -1.15
N ASP A 36 -4.22 4.48 -0.51
CA ASP A 36 -4.27 4.78 0.91
C ASP A 36 -5.45 5.71 1.23
N LEU A 37 -6.10 5.48 2.37
CA LEU A 37 -7.17 6.34 2.85
C LEU A 37 -7.36 6.26 4.37
N TRP A 38 -7.95 7.31 4.92
CA TRP A 38 -8.49 7.30 6.27
C TRP A 38 -9.89 6.69 6.27
N ILE A 39 -10.10 5.65 7.07
CA ILE A 39 -11.39 4.98 7.24
C ILE A 39 -11.55 4.56 8.70
N SER A 40 -12.73 4.78 9.26
CA SER A 40 -13.07 4.42 10.66
C SER A 40 -12.04 4.87 11.70
N GLY A 41 -11.44 6.04 11.50
CA GLY A 41 -10.45 6.65 12.40
C GLY A 41 -9.01 6.13 12.27
N GLY A 42 -8.77 5.10 11.46
CA GLY A 42 -7.44 4.54 11.15
C GLY A 42 -6.94 4.93 9.76
N HIS A 43 -5.64 4.70 9.51
CA HIS A 43 -5.03 4.89 8.19
C HIS A 43 -4.78 3.55 7.51
N LEU A 44 -5.59 3.24 6.50
CA LEU A 44 -5.44 2.06 5.65
C LEU A 44 -4.42 2.35 4.55
N SER A 45 -3.44 1.47 4.40
CA SER A 45 -2.45 1.52 3.32
C SER A 45 -2.33 0.12 2.71
N PRO A 46 -3.25 -0.30 1.82
CA PRO A 46 -3.49 -1.70 1.50
C PRO A 46 -2.27 -2.41 0.91
N ASP A 47 -1.51 -1.71 0.06
CA ASP A 47 -0.31 -2.24 -0.56
C ASP A 47 0.86 -2.32 0.43
N ILE A 48 1.02 -1.33 1.32
CA ILE A 48 2.01 -1.40 2.39
C ILE A 48 1.66 -2.53 3.37
N ASP A 49 0.41 -2.60 3.81
CA ASP A 49 -0.08 -3.59 4.77
C ASP A 49 0.12 -5.02 4.25
N THR A 50 -0.17 -5.26 2.96
CA THR A 50 0.09 -6.55 2.32
C THR A 50 1.57 -6.96 2.42
N LEU A 51 2.50 -6.01 2.25
CA LEU A 51 3.94 -6.24 2.35
C LEU A 51 4.39 -6.45 3.79
N LEU A 52 3.88 -5.65 4.73
CA LEU A 52 4.13 -5.84 6.16
C LEU A 52 3.67 -7.25 6.61
N TYR A 53 2.49 -7.68 6.17
CA TYR A 53 1.96 -9.00 6.50
C TYR A 53 2.73 -10.12 5.81
N LEU A 54 3.20 -9.91 4.58
CA LEU A 54 4.01 -10.90 3.88
C LEU A 54 5.32 -11.15 4.63
N PHE A 55 6.07 -10.09 4.96
CA PHE A 55 7.37 -10.22 5.60
C PHE A 55 7.27 -10.69 7.05
N SER A 56 6.25 -10.26 7.80
CA SER A 56 6.01 -10.75 9.17
C SER A 56 5.41 -12.16 9.26
N GLY A 57 5.10 -12.80 8.12
CA GLY A 57 4.50 -14.15 8.09
C GLY A 57 3.03 -14.19 8.50
N ARG A 58 2.33 -13.05 8.45
CA ARG A 58 0.95 -12.88 8.90
C ARG A 58 -0.08 -12.75 7.76
N LEU A 59 0.37 -12.66 6.50
CA LEU A 59 -0.52 -12.43 5.35
C LEU A 59 -1.49 -13.59 5.13
N ASN A 60 -2.77 -13.26 4.93
CA ASN A 60 -3.73 -14.21 4.39
C ASN A 60 -3.44 -14.48 2.90
N THR A 61 -2.78 -15.60 2.59
CA THR A 61 -2.43 -15.97 1.21
C THR A 61 -3.57 -16.57 0.40
N GLY A 62 -4.75 -16.80 1.01
CA GLY A 62 -5.96 -17.18 0.29
C GLY A 62 -6.56 -16.00 -0.47
N THR A 63 -6.59 -14.84 0.18
CA THR A 63 -7.12 -13.58 -0.39
C THR A 63 -6.04 -12.65 -0.94
N TRP A 64 -4.80 -12.77 -0.45
CA TRP A 64 -3.66 -11.87 -0.72
C TRP A 64 -3.79 -10.46 -0.15
N TRP A 65 -4.65 -10.29 0.85
CA TRP A 65 -4.80 -9.07 1.63
C TRP A 65 -5.30 -9.44 3.03
N GLY A 66 -5.06 -8.57 4.01
CA GLY A 66 -5.42 -8.80 5.41
C GLY A 66 -4.58 -9.89 6.09
N ILE A 67 -4.95 -10.19 7.33
CA ILE A 67 -4.19 -11.07 8.22
C ILE A 67 -4.83 -12.47 8.25
N VAL A 68 -4.00 -13.51 8.31
CA VAL A 68 -4.47 -14.90 8.46
C VAL A 68 -5.16 -15.09 9.82
N ASP A 69 -6.30 -15.79 9.80
CA ASP A 69 -7.16 -16.05 10.97
C ASP A 69 -7.59 -14.78 11.72
N ASP A 70 -7.82 -13.68 10.99
CA ASP A 70 -8.38 -12.46 11.57
C ASP A 70 -9.89 -12.57 11.81
N THR A 71 -10.39 -11.85 12.80
CA THR A 71 -11.82 -11.72 13.10
C THR A 71 -12.35 -10.39 12.59
N PHE A 72 -13.67 -10.23 12.46
CA PHE A 72 -14.31 -9.02 11.92
C PHE A 72 -15.34 -8.44 12.90
N LEU A 73 -15.19 -8.68 14.20
CA LEU A 73 -16.21 -8.32 15.19
C LEU A 73 -16.43 -6.80 15.25
N THR A 74 -15.35 -6.02 15.19
CA THR A 74 -15.47 -4.54 15.17
C THR A 74 -16.13 -4.05 13.90
N HIS A 75 -15.81 -4.66 12.75
CA HIS A 75 -16.40 -4.31 11.47
C HIS A 75 -17.90 -4.55 11.47
N ASP A 76 -18.33 -5.73 11.92
CA ASP A 76 -19.74 -6.11 11.99
C ASP A 76 -20.53 -5.15 12.92
N GLU A 77 -19.95 -4.77 14.06
CA GLU A 77 -20.57 -3.83 14.99
C GLU A 77 -20.70 -2.41 14.39
N LEU A 78 -19.68 -1.94 13.66
CA LEU A 78 -19.74 -0.66 12.94
C LEU A 78 -20.87 -0.63 11.92
N LEU A 79 -21.05 -1.73 11.17
CA LEU A 79 -22.16 -1.86 10.21
C LEU A 79 -23.53 -1.84 10.92
N LEU A 80 -23.67 -2.50 12.08
CA LEU A 80 -24.90 -2.46 12.88
C LEU A 80 -25.23 -1.06 13.39
N MET A 81 -24.22 -0.23 13.67
CA MET A 81 -24.38 1.17 14.03
C MET A 81 -24.64 2.11 12.83
N GLY A 82 -24.63 1.59 11.61
CA GLY A 82 -24.85 2.36 10.39
C GLY A 82 -23.62 3.15 9.90
N VAL A 83 -22.42 2.79 10.35
CA VAL A 83 -21.16 3.35 9.83
C VAL A 83 -20.85 2.70 8.48
N ASP A 84 -20.58 3.50 7.44
CA ASP A 84 -20.26 3.03 6.09
C ASP A 84 -18.79 2.60 5.98
N GLU A 85 -18.42 1.52 6.67
CA GLU A 85 -17.12 0.87 6.49
C GLU A 85 -17.22 -0.15 5.34
N TYR A 86 -17.23 0.33 4.11
CA TYR A 86 -17.42 -0.52 2.92
C TYR A 86 -16.24 -1.46 2.63
N ILE A 87 -15.15 -1.37 3.40
CA ILE A 87 -13.98 -2.26 3.34
C ILE A 87 -14.04 -3.17 4.57
N GLY A 88 -14.04 -4.49 4.36
CA GLY A 88 -13.95 -5.46 5.45
C GLY A 88 -12.59 -5.34 6.14
N ILE A 89 -12.54 -4.74 7.33
CA ILE A 89 -11.31 -4.55 8.10
C ILE A 89 -11.33 -5.48 9.31
N GLY A 90 -10.39 -6.43 9.33
CA GLY A 90 -10.24 -7.37 10.43
C GLY A 90 -9.73 -6.70 11.71
N ASP A 91 -9.96 -7.32 12.86
CA ASP A 91 -9.65 -6.74 14.17
C ASP A 91 -8.13 -6.56 14.38
N ARG A 92 -7.31 -7.51 13.91
CA ARG A 92 -5.85 -7.40 13.95
C ARG A 92 -5.31 -6.45 12.89
N ASP A 93 -5.93 -6.42 11.71
CA ASP A 93 -5.61 -5.46 10.64
C ASP A 93 -5.89 -4.01 11.10
N ARG A 94 -7.04 -3.78 11.72
CA ARG A 94 -7.41 -2.50 12.33
C ARG A 94 -6.37 -2.00 13.34
N ALA A 95 -5.79 -2.90 14.14
CA ALA A 95 -4.76 -2.51 15.10
C ALA A 95 -3.53 -1.88 14.41
N VAL A 96 -3.18 -2.36 13.20
CA VAL A 96 -2.08 -1.80 12.41
C VAL A 96 -2.46 -0.42 11.86
N GLN A 97 -3.69 -0.29 11.35
CA GLN A 97 -4.20 0.99 10.84
C GLN A 97 -4.32 2.06 11.92
N ILE A 98 -4.73 1.69 13.13
CA ILE A 98 -4.76 2.58 14.31
C ILE A 98 -3.33 2.98 14.67
N ALA A 99 -2.41 2.02 14.79
CA ALA A 99 -1.02 2.31 15.15
C ALA A 99 -0.34 3.23 14.12
N ARG A 100 -0.54 3.00 12.82
CA ARG A 100 -0.10 3.90 11.75
C ARG A 100 -0.75 5.27 11.90
N GLY A 101 -2.06 5.32 12.06
CA GLY A 101 -2.82 6.54 12.18
C GLY A 101 -2.33 7.43 13.33
N GLU A 102 -2.06 6.85 14.50
CA GLU A 102 -1.51 7.60 15.64
C GLU A 102 -0.10 8.14 15.38
N LEU A 103 0.77 7.38 14.70
CA LEU A 103 2.10 7.85 14.30
C LEU A 103 1.99 9.06 13.36
N LEU A 104 1.13 8.97 12.33
CA LEU A 104 0.90 10.07 11.39
C LEU A 104 0.32 11.32 12.09
N LYS A 105 -0.66 11.15 12.98
CA LYS A 105 -1.22 12.26 13.78
C LYS A 105 -0.19 12.90 14.70
N SER A 106 0.79 12.13 15.18
CA SER A 106 1.90 12.65 16.00
C SER A 106 2.98 13.39 15.20
N GLY A 107 2.85 13.47 13.87
CA GLY A 107 3.76 14.19 12.97
C GLY A 107 4.79 13.32 12.26
N CYS A 108 4.76 12.00 12.42
CA CYS A 108 5.61 11.12 11.62
C CYS A 108 5.20 11.16 10.15
N THR A 109 6.17 10.99 9.25
CA THR A 109 5.88 10.73 7.84
C THR A 109 5.41 9.28 7.63
N LEU A 110 4.84 8.97 6.46
CA LEU A 110 4.41 7.60 6.14
C LEU A 110 5.60 6.64 6.08
N THR A 111 6.75 7.10 5.61
CA THR A 111 8.02 6.37 5.59
C THR A 111 8.49 6.05 7.01
N GLU A 112 8.46 7.03 7.91
CA GLU A 112 8.81 6.82 9.32
C GLU A 112 7.84 5.86 10.02
N ALA A 113 6.53 6.04 9.81
CA ALA A 113 5.52 5.18 10.39
C ALA A 113 5.67 3.73 9.90
N THR A 114 5.90 3.55 8.60
CA THR A 114 6.12 2.22 7.99
C THR A 114 7.39 1.56 8.53
N ARG A 115 8.50 2.30 8.68
CA ARG A 115 9.73 1.79 9.32
C ARG A 115 9.48 1.35 10.76
N ILE A 116 8.84 2.18 11.58
CA ILE A 116 8.55 1.88 12.99
C ILE A 116 7.68 0.62 13.11
N LEU A 117 6.64 0.50 12.29
CA LEU A 117 5.80 -0.69 12.27
C LEU A 117 6.56 -1.93 11.80
N SER A 118 7.44 -1.79 10.81
CA SER A 118 8.28 -2.89 10.32
C SER A 118 9.20 -3.42 11.43
N GLU A 119 9.87 -2.54 12.16
CA GLU A 119 10.72 -2.89 13.31
C GLU A 119 9.92 -3.61 14.41
N ARG A 120 8.74 -3.10 14.77
CA ARG A 120 7.85 -3.72 15.76
C ARG A 120 7.34 -5.09 15.35
N MET A 121 7.27 -5.36 14.04
CA MET A 121 6.88 -6.65 13.48
C MET A 121 8.06 -7.58 13.18
N GLY A 122 9.31 -7.16 13.49
CA GLY A 122 10.51 -7.96 13.24
C GLY A 122 10.86 -8.11 11.75
N ILE A 123 10.43 -7.18 10.91
CA ILE A 123 10.66 -7.19 9.46
C ILE A 123 12.04 -6.59 9.17
N THR A 124 12.87 -7.33 8.42
CA THR A 124 14.22 -6.90 8.03
C THR A 124 14.30 -6.36 6.59
N ALA A 125 13.29 -6.64 5.76
CA ALA A 125 13.16 -6.02 4.45
C ALA A 125 12.83 -4.53 4.56
N ALA A 126 13.32 -3.72 3.61
CA ALA A 126 13.00 -2.31 3.54
C ALA A 126 11.68 -2.12 2.79
N VAL A 127 10.61 -1.76 3.51
CA VAL A 127 9.31 -1.40 2.92
C VAL A 127 9.20 0.12 2.89
N LEU A 128 9.29 0.70 1.69
CA LEU A 128 9.33 2.14 1.46
C LEU A 128 8.06 2.60 0.72
N PRO A 129 7.24 3.47 1.31
CA PRO A 129 6.17 4.15 0.59
C PRO A 129 6.75 4.93 -0.61
N MET A 130 6.08 4.95 -1.75
CA MET A 130 6.56 5.66 -2.94
C MET A 130 6.74 7.18 -2.72
N THR A 131 5.96 7.75 -1.79
CA THR A 131 6.03 9.14 -1.36
C THR A 131 5.45 9.27 0.06
N ASP A 132 5.84 10.33 0.77
CA ASP A 132 5.22 10.75 2.03
C ASP A 132 4.02 11.71 1.82
N GLN A 133 3.80 12.17 0.59
CA GLN A 133 2.70 13.07 0.25
C GLN A 133 1.39 12.30 0.05
N GLN A 134 0.27 13.01 0.22
CA GLN A 134 -1.03 12.45 -0.09
C GLN A 134 -1.17 12.24 -1.60
N VAL A 135 -1.51 11.00 -1.97
CA VAL A 135 -1.83 10.60 -3.33
C VAL A 135 -3.05 9.71 -3.31
N ALA A 136 -3.98 9.89 -4.23
CA ALA A 136 -5.13 9.00 -4.38
C ALA A 136 -5.38 8.66 -5.86
N THR A 137 -5.80 7.42 -6.11
CA THR A 137 -6.38 6.95 -7.37
C THR A 137 -7.87 7.19 -7.29
N LEU A 138 -8.40 8.03 -8.17
CA LEU A 138 -9.82 8.30 -8.29
C LEU A 138 -10.35 7.76 -9.62
N ILE A 139 -11.61 7.35 -9.64
CA ILE A 139 -12.31 6.85 -10.82
C ILE A 139 -13.45 7.80 -11.15
N ARG A 140 -13.45 8.33 -12.37
CA ARG A 140 -14.61 9.02 -12.94
C ARG A 140 -15.58 8.00 -13.52
N THR A 141 -16.83 8.10 -13.11
CA THR A 141 -17.93 7.25 -13.56
C THR A 141 -19.22 8.04 -13.63
N GLY A 142 -19.64 8.39 -14.85
CA GLY A 142 -20.69 9.37 -15.10
C GLY A 142 -20.40 10.70 -14.40
N ASP A 143 -21.36 11.20 -13.64
CA ASP A 143 -21.27 12.47 -12.91
C ASP A 143 -20.53 12.37 -11.57
N ARG A 144 -19.89 11.23 -11.27
CA ARG A 144 -19.22 10.98 -9.99
C ARG A 144 -17.71 10.80 -10.16
N VAL A 145 -16.98 11.20 -9.14
CA VAL A 145 -15.57 10.86 -8.95
C VAL A 145 -15.47 10.19 -7.58
N ILE A 146 -15.08 8.92 -7.57
CA ILE A 146 -15.01 8.09 -6.35
C ILE A 146 -13.59 7.57 -6.14
N HIS A 147 -13.25 7.24 -4.89
CA HIS A 147 -11.96 6.63 -4.58
C HIS A 147 -11.86 5.23 -5.21
N TYR A 148 -10.66 4.81 -5.62
CA TYR A 148 -10.46 3.49 -6.22
C TYR A 148 -10.93 2.35 -5.31
N GLN A 149 -10.72 2.45 -4.00
CA GLN A 149 -11.24 1.47 -3.04
C GLN A 149 -12.78 1.39 -3.03
N GLU A 150 -13.48 2.51 -3.17
CA GLU A 150 -14.94 2.49 -3.28
C GLU A 150 -15.38 1.81 -4.59
N TYR A 151 -14.74 2.16 -5.71
CA TYR A 151 -14.98 1.52 -7.00
C TYR A 151 -14.77 0.00 -6.94
N TRP A 152 -13.64 -0.44 -6.37
CA TRP A 152 -13.24 -1.84 -6.39
C TRP A 152 -13.96 -2.68 -5.34
N VAL A 153 -14.12 -2.16 -4.12
CA VAL A 153 -14.68 -2.93 -3.00
C VAL A 153 -16.19 -2.78 -2.93
N LYS A 154 -16.70 -1.54 -2.82
CA LYS A 154 -18.14 -1.27 -2.66
C LYS A 154 -18.91 -1.62 -3.93
N HIS A 155 -18.38 -1.22 -5.09
CA HIS A 155 -19.02 -1.45 -6.38
C HIS A 155 -18.48 -2.66 -7.14
N ARG A 156 -17.56 -3.45 -6.55
CA ARG A 156 -17.04 -4.69 -7.15
C ARG A 156 -16.48 -4.51 -8.57
N GLY A 157 -15.96 -3.32 -8.88
CA GLY A 157 -15.46 -2.97 -10.20
C GLY A 157 -16.51 -2.98 -11.32
N SER A 158 -17.81 -2.91 -10.99
CA SER A 158 -18.88 -3.05 -11.98
C SER A 158 -19.32 -1.73 -12.63
N LEU A 159 -18.85 -0.59 -12.13
CA LEU A 159 -19.18 0.72 -12.71
C LEU A 159 -18.36 0.95 -13.99
N PRO A 160 -18.90 1.71 -14.97
CA PRO A 160 -18.11 2.14 -16.12
C PRO A 160 -16.98 3.07 -15.67
N ILE A 161 -15.79 2.94 -16.28
CA ILE A 161 -14.65 3.83 -16.06
C ILE A 161 -14.57 4.77 -17.25
N ASP A 162 -14.83 6.06 -17.02
CA ASP A 162 -14.63 7.10 -18.03
C ASP A 162 -13.20 7.65 -17.99
N GLU A 163 -12.62 7.75 -16.80
CA GLU A 163 -11.28 8.29 -16.55
C GLU A 163 -10.68 7.72 -15.25
N VAL A 164 -9.37 7.49 -15.25
CA VAL A 164 -8.58 7.25 -14.03
C VAL A 164 -7.79 8.52 -13.72
N ILE A 165 -8.00 9.08 -12.54
CA ILE A 165 -7.45 10.38 -12.14
C ILE A 165 -6.46 10.19 -10.99
N ARG A 166 -5.27 10.76 -11.14
CA ARG A 166 -4.27 10.87 -10.08
C ARG A 166 -4.51 12.16 -9.30
N TYR A 167 -5.04 12.06 -8.08
CA TYR A 167 -5.13 13.20 -7.18
C TYR A 167 -3.85 13.32 -6.36
N SER A 168 -3.18 14.46 -6.44
CA SER A 168 -2.07 14.85 -5.57
C SER A 168 -2.06 16.38 -5.42
N PRO A 169 -2.29 16.93 -4.22
CA PRO A 169 -2.40 18.38 -4.01
C PRO A 169 -1.12 19.16 -4.38
N THR A 170 0.03 18.52 -4.21
CA THR A 170 1.35 19.15 -4.34
C THR A 170 2.21 18.52 -5.44
N GLY A 171 1.68 17.53 -6.16
CA GLY A 171 2.46 16.62 -6.98
C GLY A 171 3.19 15.57 -6.12
N PRO A 172 3.22 14.28 -6.52
CA PRO A 172 3.91 13.26 -5.75
C PRO A 172 5.41 13.32 -6.03
N SER A 173 6.23 13.26 -4.99
CA SER A 173 7.68 13.25 -5.06
C SER A 173 8.25 12.12 -4.22
N ALA A 174 9.22 11.38 -4.78
CA ALA A 174 9.85 10.29 -4.07
C ALA A 174 10.72 10.81 -2.93
N THR A 175 10.77 10.06 -1.82
CA THR A 175 11.67 10.39 -0.71
C THR A 175 13.12 10.08 -1.08
N GLY A 176 14.07 10.72 -0.38
CA GLY A 176 15.49 10.42 -0.55
C GLY A 176 15.80 8.94 -0.31
N GLN A 177 15.12 8.30 0.64
CA GLN A 177 15.25 6.86 0.90
C GLN A 177 14.85 6.01 -0.31
N VAL A 178 13.76 6.37 -1.00
CA VAL A 178 13.31 5.66 -2.21
C VAL A 178 14.31 5.83 -3.34
N LEU A 179 14.75 7.06 -3.60
CA LEU A 179 15.73 7.32 -4.68
C LEU A 179 17.05 6.59 -4.43
N SER A 180 17.59 6.69 -3.21
CA SER A 180 18.81 5.97 -2.83
C SER A 180 18.65 4.45 -2.93
N ALA A 181 17.49 3.89 -2.60
CA ALA A 181 17.24 2.46 -2.76
C ALA A 181 17.29 2.02 -4.22
N ILE A 182 16.70 2.81 -5.14
CA ILE A 182 16.71 2.53 -6.57
C ILE A 182 18.14 2.62 -7.11
N GLU A 183 18.84 3.73 -6.86
CA GLU A 183 20.18 4.01 -7.40
C GLU A 183 21.26 3.04 -6.89
N SER A 184 21.13 2.56 -5.65
CA SER A 184 22.10 1.64 -5.04
C SER A 184 21.79 0.16 -5.26
N SER A 185 20.69 -0.17 -5.95
CA SER A 185 20.29 -1.55 -6.19
C SER A 185 21.08 -2.18 -7.33
N ASP A 186 21.42 -3.47 -7.17
CA ASP A 186 22.01 -4.26 -8.25
C ASP A 186 21.01 -4.49 -9.40
N MET A 187 19.72 -4.49 -9.06
CA MET A 187 18.62 -4.67 -9.99
C MET A 187 17.34 -4.04 -9.44
N VAL A 188 16.58 -3.41 -10.34
CA VAL A 188 15.21 -2.96 -10.08
C VAL A 188 14.23 -3.83 -10.84
N ILE A 189 13.25 -4.39 -10.15
CA ILE A 189 12.21 -5.25 -10.73
C ILE A 189 10.86 -4.55 -10.65
N ILE A 190 10.27 -4.26 -11.80
CA ILE A 190 8.87 -3.85 -11.88
C ILE A 190 8.02 -5.11 -11.70
N GLY A 191 7.31 -5.21 -10.59
CA GLY A 191 6.52 -6.40 -10.32
C GLY A 191 5.29 -6.56 -11.24
N PRO A 192 4.75 -7.77 -11.37
CA PRO A 192 3.67 -8.10 -12.31
C PRO A 192 2.30 -7.67 -11.79
N SER A 193 2.13 -6.37 -11.55
CA SER A 193 0.91 -5.75 -11.03
C SER A 193 0.23 -4.88 -12.07
N ASN A 194 -0.93 -4.29 -11.72
CA ASN A 194 -1.67 -3.45 -12.64
C ASN A 194 -0.79 -2.25 -13.07
N PRO A 195 -0.55 -2.06 -14.38
CA PRO A 195 0.33 -1.00 -14.84
C PRO A 195 -0.23 0.39 -14.52
N VAL A 196 -1.56 0.57 -14.46
CA VAL A 196 -2.22 1.88 -14.32
C VAL A 196 -2.43 2.28 -12.86
N THR A 197 -2.96 1.38 -12.03
CA THR A 197 -3.36 1.73 -10.66
C THR A 197 -2.35 1.29 -9.60
N SER A 198 -1.42 0.39 -9.94
CA SER A 198 -0.42 -0.10 -9.00
C SER A 198 1.00 0.40 -9.32
N ILE A 199 1.48 0.25 -10.56
CA ILE A 199 2.86 0.61 -10.92
C ILE A 199 3.00 2.08 -11.32
N LEU A 200 2.13 2.58 -12.20
CA LEU A 200 2.19 3.96 -12.67
C LEU A 200 2.18 5.00 -11.53
N PRO A 201 1.39 4.89 -10.44
CA PRO A 201 1.49 5.86 -9.34
C PRO A 201 2.90 5.97 -8.74
N VAL A 202 3.65 4.86 -8.70
CA VAL A 202 5.06 4.89 -8.26
C VAL A 202 5.91 5.64 -9.29
N LEU A 203 5.74 5.35 -10.58
CA LEU A 203 6.49 5.99 -11.67
C LEU A 203 6.16 7.49 -11.84
N GLU A 204 4.96 7.91 -11.45
CA GLU A 204 4.51 9.30 -11.46
C GLU A 204 5.17 10.15 -10.36
N CYS A 205 5.83 9.55 -9.37
CA CYS A 205 6.55 10.28 -8.34
C CYS A 205 7.81 10.94 -8.94
N ASP A 206 7.95 12.25 -8.71
CA ASP A 206 9.12 13.02 -9.13
C ASP A 206 10.43 12.36 -8.65
N GLY A 207 11.37 12.20 -9.57
CA GLY A 207 12.67 11.58 -9.33
C GLY A 207 12.74 10.07 -9.65
N ILE A 208 11.62 9.35 -9.70
CA ILE A 208 11.64 7.89 -9.95
C ILE A 208 12.14 7.55 -11.35
N ILE A 209 11.56 8.14 -12.41
CA ILE A 209 11.97 7.86 -13.78
C ILE A 209 13.46 8.18 -14.01
N PRO A 210 13.99 9.36 -13.59
CA PRO A 210 15.43 9.63 -13.66
C PRO A 210 16.30 8.60 -12.91
N ALA A 211 15.89 8.15 -11.72
CA ALA A 211 16.65 7.17 -10.94
C ALA A 211 16.69 5.77 -11.59
N LEU A 212 15.75 5.47 -12.50
CA LEU A 212 15.69 4.21 -13.24
C LEU A 212 16.51 4.20 -14.54
N MET A 213 17.05 5.35 -14.99
CA MET A 213 17.78 5.51 -16.26
C MET A 213 19.29 5.53 -16.05
#